data_AF-A0A2A4MPT7-F1
#
_entry.id   AF-A0A2A4MPT7-F1
#
_cell.length_a   1.000
_cell.length_b   1.000
_cell.length_c   1.000
_cell.angle_alpha   90.00
_cell.angle_beta   90.00
_cell.angle_gamma   90.00
#
_symmetry.space_group_name_H-M   'P 1'
#
loop_
_entity.id
_entity.type
_entity.pdbx_description
1 polymer ?
#
loop_
_entity_poly.entity_id
_entity_poly.type
_entity_poly.pdbx_seq_one_letter_code
_entity_poly.pdbx_strand_id
1 'polypeptide(L)'
;MTAENLEKVSVFVDVQNIYYTCREAHGGNFDYNKFWAQICQGRELVTAIAYATDKGDEKQRQFQNILRAIGFTVKLKPVLRRLDGTTKADWDVGIALDVFEHAQHCDTVILASGDGDFNILLHRIKQRFGTNSEVYGVKSLTSDLLIAEATKFINIDESLLLRR
;
A
#
# COMPACT_ATOMS: atom_id res chain seq x y z
N MET A 1 -4.74 18.44 30.91
CA MET A 1 -5.39 17.86 29.73
C MET A 1 -4.30 17.12 28.98
N THR A 2 -4.19 15.81 29.16
CA THR A 2 -3.26 14.99 28.38
C THR A 2 -3.73 15.03 26.94
N ALA A 3 -2.84 15.36 25.99
CA ALA A 3 -3.15 15.19 24.58
C ALA A 3 -3.63 13.74 24.39
N GLU A 4 -4.79 13.55 23.77
CA GLU A 4 -5.19 12.22 23.31
C GLU A 4 -4.08 11.74 22.38
N ASN A 5 -3.37 10.69 22.80
CA ASN A 5 -2.28 10.14 22.01
C ASN A 5 -2.92 9.32 20.90
N LEU A 6 -3.15 9.96 19.75
CA LEU A 6 -3.73 9.31 18.58
C LEU A 6 -2.79 8.20 18.09
N GLU A 7 -3.37 7.10 17.63
CA GLU A 7 -2.61 6.00 17.03
C GLU A 7 -1.84 6.54 15.81
N LYS A 8 -0.52 6.34 15.81
CA LYS A 8 0.36 6.75 14.71
C LYS A 8 0.39 5.68 13.63
N VAL A 9 0.10 6.08 12.40
CA VAL A 9 0.06 5.16 11.26
C VAL A 9 0.98 5.58 10.12
N SER A 10 1.64 4.60 9.50
CA SER A 10 2.43 4.77 8.28
C SER A 10 1.88 3.89 7.17
N VAL A 11 1.63 4.47 5.99
CA VAL A 11 0.90 3.82 4.89
C VAL A 11 1.80 3.63 3.67
N PHE A 12 1.74 2.43 3.11
CA PHE A 12 2.54 2.03 1.94
C PHE A 12 1.64 1.31 0.93
N VAL A 13 1.56 1.84 -0.29
CA VAL A 13 0.65 1.32 -1.32
C VAL A 13 1.43 0.82 -2.53
N ASP A 14 1.35 -0.49 -2.78
CA ASP A 14 1.77 -1.07 -4.05
C ASP A 14 0.69 -0.83 -5.11
N VAL A 15 0.85 0.26 -5.85
CA VAL A 15 -0.14 0.72 -6.83
C VAL A 15 -0.35 -0.31 -7.93
N GLN A 16 0.68 -1.06 -8.31
CA GLN A 16 0.55 -2.06 -9.38
C GLN A 16 -0.22 -3.28 -8.89
N ASN A 17 0.14 -3.81 -7.72
CA ASN A 17 -0.57 -4.95 -7.14
C ASN A 17 -2.06 -4.61 -6.91
N ILE A 18 -2.36 -3.45 -6.31
CA ILE A 18 -3.74 -3.00 -6.11
C ILE A 18 -4.49 -2.82 -7.43
N TYR A 19 -3.87 -2.23 -8.45
CA TYR A 19 -4.49 -2.05 -9.75
C TYR A 19 -4.86 -3.40 -10.38
N TYR A 20 -3.91 -4.32 -10.51
CA TYR A 20 -4.16 -5.59 -11.19
C TYR A 20 -5.17 -6.45 -10.44
N THR A 21 -5.05 -6.57 -9.13
CA THR A 21 -5.96 -7.39 -8.31
C THR A 21 -7.39 -6.85 -8.31
N CYS A 22 -7.59 -5.53 -8.19
CA CYS A 22 -8.92 -4.93 -8.27
C CYS A 22 -9.56 -5.09 -9.66
N ARG A 23 -8.76 -4.96 -10.72
CA ARG A 23 -9.22 -5.15 -12.10
C ARG A 23 -9.62 -6.59 -12.36
N GLU A 24 -8.87 -7.55 -11.84
CA GLU A 24 -9.12 -8.98 -12.02
C GLU A 24 -10.36 -9.45 -11.25
N ALA A 25 -10.45 -9.16 -9.95
CA ALA A 25 -11.54 -9.66 -9.13
C ALA A 25 -12.86 -8.92 -9.34
N HIS A 26 -12.80 -7.60 -9.57
CA HIS A 26 -14.00 -6.74 -9.53
C HIS A 26 -14.25 -5.96 -10.84
N GLY A 27 -13.32 -5.98 -11.79
CA GLY A 27 -13.41 -5.16 -13.02
C GLY A 27 -13.48 -3.65 -12.73
N GLY A 28 -13.01 -3.22 -11.56
CA GLY A 28 -13.14 -1.86 -11.02
C GLY A 28 -11.78 -1.24 -10.70
N ASN A 29 -11.78 0.07 -10.49
CA ASN A 29 -10.59 0.80 -10.05
C ASN A 29 -10.72 1.10 -8.55
N PHE A 30 -9.61 0.98 -7.83
CA PHE A 30 -9.53 1.29 -6.40
C PHE A 30 -9.78 2.79 -6.14
N ASP A 31 -10.57 3.08 -5.12
CA ASP A 31 -10.90 4.43 -4.68
C ASP A 31 -9.94 4.89 -3.57
N TYR A 32 -8.87 5.55 -3.99
CA TYR A 32 -7.83 6.06 -3.09
C TYR A 32 -8.36 7.15 -2.12
N ASN A 33 -9.43 7.86 -2.45
CA ASN A 33 -10.01 8.86 -1.53
C ASN A 33 -10.74 8.18 -0.38
N LYS A 34 -11.53 7.14 -0.67
CA LYS A 34 -12.20 6.36 0.38
C LYS A 34 -11.19 5.62 1.26
N PHE A 35 -10.18 5.03 0.64
CA PHE A 35 -9.08 4.40 1.37
C PHE A 35 -8.40 5.42 2.31
N TRP A 36 -8.03 6.60 1.79
CA TRP A 36 -7.43 7.68 2.58
C TRP A 36 -8.31 8.11 3.76
N ALA A 37 -9.61 8.27 3.54
CA ALA A 37 -10.55 8.65 4.58
C ALA A 37 -10.64 7.59 5.70
N GLN A 38 -10.61 6.29 5.35
CA GLN A 38 -10.63 5.20 6.33
C GLN A 38 -9.36 5.16 7.18
N ILE A 39 -8.17 5.26 6.56
CA ILE A 39 -6.90 5.14 7.28
C ILE A 39 -6.59 6.34 8.18
N CYS A 40 -7.14 7.53 7.85
CA CYS A 40 -6.95 8.75 8.63
C CYS A 40 -7.96 8.91 9.78
N GLN A 41 -9.00 8.07 9.86
CA GLN A 41 -10.09 8.27 10.81
C GLN A 41 -9.63 8.05 12.25
N GLY A 42 -9.50 9.13 13.02
CA GLY A 42 -9.10 9.08 14.44
C GLY A 42 -7.64 8.67 14.66
N ARG A 43 -6.77 8.89 13.67
CA ARG A 43 -5.36 8.46 13.67
C ARG A 43 -4.45 9.61 13.26
N GLU A 44 -3.20 9.58 13.71
CA GLU A 44 -2.14 10.48 13.27
C GLU A 44 -1.37 9.83 12.12
N LEU A 45 -1.45 10.40 10.92
CA LEU A 45 -0.72 9.90 9.76
C LEU A 45 0.73 10.42 9.79
N VAL A 46 1.69 9.53 10.01
CA VAL A 46 3.13 9.85 10.09
C VAL A 46 3.79 9.83 8.72
N THR A 47 3.40 8.89 7.86
CA THR A 47 3.98 8.71 6.54
C THR A 47 2.95 8.08 5.61
N ALA A 48 2.91 8.52 4.35
CA ALA A 48 2.09 7.89 3.32
C ALA A 48 2.82 7.89 1.98
N ILE A 49 3.15 6.69 1.48
CA ILE A 49 3.91 6.50 0.25
C ILE A 49 3.14 5.61 -0.72
N ALA A 50 2.98 6.07 -1.95
CA ALA A 50 2.42 5.29 -3.04
C ALA A 50 3.51 4.98 -4.08
N TYR A 51 3.69 3.69 -4.36
CA TYR A 51 4.75 3.18 -5.21
C TYR A 51 4.17 2.86 -6.58
N ALA A 52 4.48 3.69 -7.57
CA ALA A 52 3.96 3.56 -8.93
C ALA A 52 5.09 3.37 -9.94
N THR A 53 4.76 2.79 -11.09
CA THR A 53 5.68 2.79 -12.24
C THR A 53 5.54 4.07 -13.05
N ASP A 54 6.56 4.37 -13.85
CA ASP A 54 6.53 5.45 -14.82
C ASP A 54 6.77 4.90 -16.24
N LYS A 55 5.72 4.97 -17.06
CA LYS A 55 5.66 4.62 -18.48
C LYS A 55 5.69 5.85 -19.38
N GLY A 56 5.70 7.06 -18.82
CA GLY A 56 5.74 8.31 -19.57
C GLY A 56 4.46 8.67 -20.32
N ASP A 57 3.32 8.00 -20.05
CA ASP A 57 2.04 8.36 -20.66
C ASP A 57 1.25 9.40 -19.82
N GLU A 58 0.39 10.17 -20.50
CA GLU A 58 -0.33 11.29 -19.87
C GLU A 58 -1.35 10.84 -18.84
N LYS A 59 -2.05 9.72 -19.08
CA LYS A 59 -3.06 9.20 -18.15
C LYS A 59 -2.41 8.78 -16.84
N GLN A 60 -1.23 8.16 -16.91
CA GLN A 60 -0.48 7.77 -15.73
C GLN A 60 0.02 8.99 -14.95
N ARG A 61 0.52 10.04 -15.63
CA ARG A 61 0.89 11.30 -14.97
C ARG A 61 -0.29 11.95 -14.25
N GLN A 62 -1.47 11.99 -14.88
CA GLN A 62 -2.69 12.50 -14.26
C GLN A 62 -3.05 11.69 -13.00
N PHE A 63 -3.00 10.36 -13.08
CA PHE A 63 -3.26 9.49 -11.93
C PHE A 63 -2.24 9.70 -10.79
N GLN A 64 -0.94 9.82 -11.10
CA GLN A 64 0.08 10.14 -10.10
C GLN A 64 -0.18 11.50 -9.43
N ASN A 65 -0.65 12.50 -10.19
CA ASN A 65 -1.03 13.79 -9.63
C ASN A 65 -2.25 13.70 -8.70
N ILE A 66 -3.22 12.83 -9.00
CA ILE A 66 -4.34 12.55 -8.11
C ILE A 66 -3.84 11.96 -6.78
N LEU A 67 -2.92 11.00 -6.81
CA LEU A 67 -2.34 10.42 -5.59
C LEU A 67 -1.62 11.48 -4.74
N ARG A 68 -0.86 12.39 -5.38
CA ARG A 68 -0.22 13.51 -4.70
C ARG A 68 -1.24 14.47 -4.09
N ALA A 69 -2.32 14.77 -4.81
CA ALA A 69 -3.38 15.65 -4.32
C ALA A 69 -4.16 15.06 -3.13
N ILE A 70 -4.26 13.72 -3.04
CA ILE A 70 -4.84 13.02 -1.89
C ILE A 70 -3.95 13.16 -0.64
N GLY A 71 -2.62 13.20 -0.84
CA GLY A 71 -1.65 13.37 0.24
C GLY A 71 -0.49 12.36 0.23
N PHE A 72 -0.43 11.46 -0.76
CA PHE A 72 0.67 10.50 -0.86
C PHE A 72 1.94 11.16 -1.39
N THR A 73 3.07 10.77 -0.80
CA THR A 73 4.37 10.86 -1.47
C THR A 73 4.44 9.79 -2.55
N VAL A 74 4.47 10.19 -3.83
CA VAL A 74 4.51 9.24 -4.94
C VAL A 74 5.94 8.94 -5.34
N LYS A 75 6.39 7.69 -5.12
CA LYS A 75 7.68 7.18 -5.59
C LYS A 75 7.50 6.50 -6.94
N LEU A 76 8.31 6.90 -7.93
CA LEU A 76 8.24 6.43 -9.31
C LEU A 76 9.45 5.57 -9.67
N LYS A 77 9.20 4.39 -10.23
CA LYS A 77 10.23 3.51 -10.79
C LYS A 77 10.09 3.47 -12.31
N PRO A 78 11.14 3.79 -13.08
CA PRO A 78 11.08 3.72 -14.52
C PRO A 78 10.87 2.26 -14.95
N VAL A 79 10.00 2.05 -15.94
CA VAL A 79 9.80 0.72 -16.52
C VAL A 79 11.00 0.37 -17.40
N LEU A 80 11.95 -0.38 -16.83
CA LEU A 80 13.10 -0.88 -17.58
C LEU A 80 12.66 -2.04 -18.47
N ARG A 81 12.66 -1.82 -19.79
CA ARG A 81 12.60 -2.90 -20.77
C ARG A 81 14.01 -3.49 -20.92
N ARG A 82 14.18 -4.75 -20.53
CA ARG A 82 15.44 -5.46 -20.77
C ARG A 82 15.51 -5.92 -22.23
N LEU A 83 16.74 -6.19 -22.68
CA LEU A 83 17.02 -6.72 -24.01
C LEU A 83 16.41 -8.11 -24.24
N ASP A 84 16.13 -8.84 -23.16
CA ASP A 84 15.44 -10.15 -23.17
C ASP A 84 13.91 -10.04 -23.21
N GLY A 85 13.36 -8.82 -23.31
CA GLY A 85 11.92 -8.56 -23.33
C GLY A 85 11.23 -8.63 -21.96
N THR A 86 11.95 -9.02 -20.90
CA THR A 86 11.39 -9.03 -19.54
C THR A 86 11.29 -7.61 -18.99
N THR A 87 10.19 -7.34 -18.29
CA THR A 87 9.97 -6.09 -17.60
C THR A 87 10.00 -6.38 -16.11
N LYS A 88 10.99 -5.86 -15.38
CA LYS A 88 11.01 -5.93 -13.92
C LYS A 88 10.92 -4.52 -13.36
N ALA A 89 9.76 -4.19 -12.82
CA ALA A 89 9.50 -2.91 -12.18
C ALA A 89 8.65 -3.09 -10.90
N ASP A 90 8.76 -4.26 -10.25
CA ASP A 90 8.20 -4.46 -8.92
C ASP A 90 8.87 -3.51 -7.91
N TRP A 91 8.12 -3.14 -6.89
CA TRP A 91 8.56 -2.21 -5.86
C TRP A 91 8.96 -2.91 -4.57
N ASP A 92 8.91 -4.24 -4.54
CA ASP A 92 8.95 -5.07 -3.33
C ASP A 92 10.13 -4.73 -2.41
N VAL A 93 11.34 -4.66 -2.97
CA VAL A 93 12.54 -4.30 -2.20
C VAL A 93 12.46 -2.87 -1.66
N GLY A 94 11.99 -1.92 -2.46
CA GLY A 94 11.88 -0.52 -2.04
C GLY A 94 10.82 -0.35 -0.94
N ILE A 95 9.65 -0.96 -1.14
CA ILE A 95 8.57 -1.01 -0.16
C ILE A 95 9.08 -1.63 1.14
N ALA A 96 9.76 -2.77 1.08
CA ALA A 96 10.23 -3.46 2.27
C ALA A 96 11.24 -2.64 3.08
N LEU A 97 12.16 -1.95 2.41
CA LEU A 97 13.13 -1.07 3.08
C LEU A 97 12.44 0.11 3.76
N ASP A 98 11.58 0.82 3.03
CA ASP A 98 10.85 1.98 3.56
C ASP A 98 9.92 1.57 4.73
N VAL A 99 9.16 0.49 4.58
CA VAL A 99 8.29 -0.03 5.66
C VAL A 99 9.12 -0.35 6.91
N PHE A 100 10.25 -1.05 6.75
CA PHE A 100 11.09 -1.43 7.88
C PHE A 100 11.69 -0.20 8.59
N GLU A 101 12.17 0.80 7.83
CA GLU A 101 12.71 2.05 8.39
C GLU A 101 11.65 2.84 9.15
N HIS A 102 10.44 2.98 8.59
CA HIS A 102 9.35 3.76 9.17
C HIS A 102 8.62 3.04 10.32
N ALA A 103 8.65 1.70 10.38
CA ALA A 103 7.91 0.94 11.38
C ALA A 103 8.24 1.32 12.83
N GLN A 104 9.49 1.71 13.11
CA GLN A 104 9.91 2.15 14.45
C GLN A 104 9.32 3.51 14.88
N HIS A 105 8.68 4.23 13.97
CA HIS A 105 8.15 5.59 14.19
C HIS A 105 6.63 5.66 14.24
N CYS A 106 5.94 4.52 14.11
CA CYS A 106 4.48 4.42 14.15
C CYS A 106 4.03 3.21 14.97
N ASP A 107 2.78 3.25 15.44
CA ASP A 107 2.16 2.13 16.15
C ASP A 107 1.70 1.04 15.17
N THR A 108 1.25 1.44 13.99
CA THR A 108 0.71 0.55 12.96
C THR A 108 1.21 0.91 11.57
N VAL A 109 1.74 -0.09 10.86
CA VAL A 109 2.00 -0.04 9.43
C VAL A 109 0.76 -0.49 8.67
N ILE A 110 0.33 0.29 7.69
CA ILE A 110 -0.73 -0.06 6.76
C ILE A 110 -0.09 -0.38 5.41
N LEU A 111 -0.24 -1.62 4.94
CA LEU A 111 0.27 -2.09 3.65
C LEU A 111 -0.90 -2.41 2.73
N ALA A 112 -1.01 -1.70 1.61
CA ALA A 112 -1.95 -2.04 0.55
C ALA A 112 -1.23 -2.83 -0.55
N SER A 113 -1.27 -4.16 -0.40
CA SER A 113 -0.76 -5.15 -1.36
C SER A 113 -1.30 -6.54 -1.00
N GLY A 114 -1.45 -7.40 -2.00
CA GLY A 114 -1.76 -8.82 -1.85
C GLY A 114 -0.54 -9.75 -1.85
N ASP A 115 0.67 -9.21 -2.04
CA ASP A 115 1.88 -10.00 -2.27
C ASP A 115 2.39 -10.73 -1.02
N GLY A 116 2.52 -12.06 -1.14
CA GLY A 116 2.97 -12.93 -0.07
C GLY A 116 4.40 -12.66 0.40
N ASP A 117 5.28 -12.11 -0.45
CA ASP A 117 6.67 -11.85 -0.09
C ASP A 117 6.82 -10.82 1.05
N PHE A 118 5.79 -9.99 1.28
CA PHE A 118 5.77 -9.07 2.41
C PHE A 118 5.45 -9.73 3.76
N ASN A 119 5.11 -11.03 3.83
CA ASN A 119 4.85 -11.69 5.11
C ASN A 119 6.10 -11.64 6.02
N ILE A 120 7.29 -11.89 5.46
CA ILE A 120 8.56 -11.83 6.21
C ILE A 120 8.79 -10.42 6.76
N LEU A 121 8.41 -9.40 5.99
CA LEU A 121 8.50 -8.00 6.40
C LEU A 121 7.58 -7.71 7.60
N LEU A 122 6.31 -8.10 7.52
CA LEU A 122 5.34 -7.90 8.61
C LEU A 122 5.79 -8.60 9.90
N HIS A 123 6.25 -9.85 9.77
CA HIS A 123 6.83 -10.60 10.87
C HIS A 123 8.00 -9.84 11.51
N ARG A 124 8.90 -9.33 10.67
CA ARG A 124 10.12 -8.68 11.12
C ARG A 124 9.85 -7.36 11.83
N ILE A 125 8.94 -6.52 11.35
CA ILE A 125 8.61 -5.25 12.02
C ILE A 125 7.92 -5.51 13.37
N LYS A 126 7.05 -6.53 13.44
CA LYS A 126 6.40 -6.92 14.69
C LYS A 126 7.43 -7.40 15.71
N GLN A 127 8.34 -8.27 15.28
CA GLN A 127 9.37 -8.84 16.16
C GLN A 127 10.40 -7.79 16.63
N ARG A 128 10.80 -6.84 15.75
CA ARG A 128 11.87 -5.90 16.05
C ARG A 128 11.40 -4.65 16.81
N PHE A 129 10.20 -4.18 16.50
CA PHE A 129 9.70 -2.88 16.94
C PHE A 129 8.36 -2.97 17.71
N GLY A 130 7.69 -4.13 17.69
CA GLY A 130 6.36 -4.29 18.29
C GLY A 130 5.21 -3.71 17.45
N THR A 131 5.53 -3.06 16.33
CA THR A 131 4.61 -2.38 15.41
C THR A 131 3.57 -3.34 14.86
N ASN A 132 2.30 -2.94 14.89
CA ASN A 132 1.19 -3.69 14.30
C ASN A 132 1.14 -3.52 12.78
N SER A 133 0.37 -4.37 12.12
CA SER A 133 0.21 -4.35 10.67
C SER A 133 -1.26 -4.48 10.25
N GLU A 134 -1.72 -3.56 9.40
CA GLU A 134 -3.00 -3.66 8.69
C GLU A 134 -2.73 -3.90 7.21
N VAL A 135 -3.26 -4.98 6.65
CA VAL A 135 -3.11 -5.30 5.22
C VAL A 135 -4.42 -5.03 4.49
N TYR A 136 -4.36 -4.21 3.46
CA TYR A 136 -5.45 -4.00 2.50
C TYR A 136 -5.15 -4.79 1.23
N GLY A 137 -6.01 -5.74 0.89
CA GLY A 137 -5.84 -6.57 -0.30
C GLY A 137 -7.16 -7.16 -0.79
N VAL A 138 -7.23 -7.55 -2.06
CA VAL A 138 -8.36 -8.32 -2.58
C VAL A 138 -8.23 -9.74 -2.03
N LYS A 139 -9.15 -10.19 -1.17
CA LYS A 139 -9.02 -11.44 -0.41
C LYS A 139 -8.72 -12.67 -1.27
N SER A 140 -9.38 -12.83 -2.42
CA SER A 140 -9.18 -13.98 -3.31
C SER A 140 -7.84 -13.97 -4.05
N LEU A 141 -7.12 -12.84 -4.03
CA LEU A 141 -5.84 -12.62 -4.72
C LEU A 141 -4.73 -12.18 -3.75
N THR A 142 -4.95 -12.38 -2.45
CA THR A 142 -3.97 -12.08 -1.40
C THR A 142 -3.44 -13.38 -0.83
N SER A 143 -2.13 -13.47 -0.60
CA SER A 143 -1.50 -14.64 0.02
C SER A 143 -2.03 -14.92 1.43
N ASP A 144 -2.42 -16.17 1.72
CA ASP A 144 -2.83 -16.60 3.05
C ASP A 144 -1.73 -16.38 4.10
N LEU A 145 -0.45 -16.49 3.72
CA LEU A 145 0.67 -16.22 4.61
C LEU A 145 0.75 -14.74 5.01
N LEU A 146 0.45 -13.83 4.07
CA LEU A 146 0.40 -12.40 4.36
C LEU A 146 -0.79 -12.08 5.28
N ILE A 147 -1.97 -12.66 5.00
CA ILE A 147 -3.17 -12.49 5.83
C ILE A 147 -2.92 -12.99 7.25
N ALA A 148 -2.29 -14.16 7.39
CA ALA A 148 -2.00 -14.76 8.69
C ALA A 148 -1.01 -13.95 9.52
N GLU A 149 -0.03 -13.29 8.89
CA GLU A 149 0.96 -12.46 9.58
C GLU A 149 0.45 -11.04 9.89
N ALA A 150 -0.56 -10.56 9.16
CA ALA A 150 -1.17 -9.26 9.42
C ALA A 150 -1.85 -9.23 10.79
N THR A 151 -1.68 -8.15 11.55
CA THR A 151 -2.47 -7.95 12.79
C THR A 151 -3.96 -7.81 12.45
N LYS A 152 -4.27 -7.19 11.32
CA LYS A 152 -5.62 -7.09 10.78
C LYS A 152 -5.57 -7.12 9.26
N PHE A 153 -6.48 -7.87 8.65
CA PHE A 153 -6.69 -7.86 7.21
C PHE A 153 -8.00 -7.14 6.86
N ILE A 154 -7.95 -6.26 5.87
CA ILE A 154 -9.09 -5.51 5.34
C ILE A 154 -9.27 -5.91 3.88
N ASN A 155 -10.40 -6.55 3.57
CA ASN A 155 -10.72 -6.95 2.22
C ASN A 155 -11.06 -5.72 1.36
N ILE A 156 -10.47 -5.65 0.18
CA ILE A 156 -10.86 -4.70 -0.86
C ILE A 156 -12.04 -5.27 -1.62
N ASP A 157 -13.22 -4.73 -1.34
CA ASP A 157 -14.49 -5.01 -2.01
C ASP A 157 -15.09 -3.75 -2.66
N GLU A 158 -16.32 -3.85 -3.14
CA GLU A 158 -17.06 -2.77 -3.81
C GLU A 158 -17.10 -1.45 -3.01
N SER A 159 -17.03 -1.50 -1.68
CA SER A 159 -17.04 -0.30 -0.85
C SER A 159 -15.82 0.59 -1.10
N LEU A 160 -14.68 -0.02 -1.44
CA LEU A 160 -13.39 0.62 -1.73
C LEU A 160 -13.11 0.80 -3.23
N LEU A 161 -14.10 0.58 -4.09
CA LEU A 161 -13.98 0.83 -5.53
C LEU A 161 -14.68 2.14 -5.93
N LEU A 162 -14.22 2.72 -7.03
CA LEU A 162 -14.89 3.84 -7.67
C LEU A 162 -16.28 3.40 -8.14
N ARG A 163 -17.31 4.16 -7.78
CA ARG A 163 -18.67 3.92 -8.27
C ARG A 163 -18.69 4.13 -9.79
N ARG A 164 -19.30 3.20 -10.51
CA ARG A 164 -19.58 3.32 -11.94
C ARG A 164 -20.72 4.30 -12.19
#